data_AF-A0AAJ1GRN7-F1
#
_entry.id   AF-A0AAJ1GRN7-F1
#
_cell.length_a   1.000
_cell.length_b   1.000
_cell.length_c   1.000
_cell.angle_alpha   90.00
_cell.angle_beta   90.00
_cell.angle_gamma   90.00
#
_symmetry.space_group_name_H-M   'P 1'
#
loop_
_entity.id
_entity.type
_entity.pdbx_description
1 polymer ?
#
loop_
_entity_poly.entity_id
_entity_poly.type
_entity_poly.pdbx_seq_one_letter_code
_entity_poly.pdbx_strand_id
1 'polypeptide(L)'
;MNNLFMIISILGGLSSLTLTVVLITSLFVKRLKPRRKKFTIALVTSVILCVVGGALYEISPEDKARMEQEAEAKKVAEAQAREEKAKAQKEEEAKAQAKKEATELKKKEEKKLAEENKAQKKEEEAKRKAEQEEADRIKAEENAKKETEKAEREAQKAAEEEKKKAESDAKKKAEEEEVKRLKAEKEEKEKAEKEQKAQAKKEKEERDKKAGTKVEIKRYDTCNSQGKYCDRGGFHKGAFDALQLGMHPEEVTLKLDRNAEEATIYYMKDKSGNYVELINYYFEGAVYNVNAYFKDGKLYYAERNDKLHKPEERLMLGELE
;
A
#
# COMPACT_ATOMS: atom_id res chain seq x y z
N MET A 1 104.10 10.03 62.85
CA MET A 1 103.49 11.30 63.33
C MET A 1 102.24 11.73 62.54
N ASN A 2 101.69 10.92 61.63
CA ASN A 2 100.69 11.40 60.66
C ASN A 2 99.23 11.22 61.11
N ASN A 3 98.91 10.20 61.91
CA ASN A 3 97.53 9.96 62.36
C ASN A 3 97.05 10.98 63.39
N LEU A 4 97.94 11.45 64.28
CA LEU A 4 97.58 12.46 65.28
C LEU A 4 97.26 13.81 64.62
N PHE A 5 98.06 14.24 63.63
CA PHE A 5 97.83 15.47 62.89
C PHE A 5 96.57 15.41 62.01
N MET A 6 96.27 14.24 61.43
CA MET A 6 95.05 14.02 60.66
C MET A 6 93.81 14.08 61.56
N ILE A 7 93.86 13.46 62.75
CA ILE A 7 92.78 13.49 63.74
C ILE A 7 92.55 14.93 64.24
N ILE A 8 93.62 15.68 64.55
CA ILE A 8 93.52 17.10 64.96
C ILE A 8 92.93 17.95 63.82
N SER A 9 93.29 17.70 62.56
CA SER A 9 92.75 18.43 61.41
C SER A 9 91.26 18.14 61.17
N ILE A 10 90.84 16.88 61.31
CA ILE A 10 89.43 16.49 61.16
C ILE A 10 88.58 17.05 62.31
N LEU A 11 89.06 16.97 63.56
CA LEU A 11 88.40 17.58 64.73
C LEU A 11 88.34 19.11 64.63
N GLY A 12 89.40 19.74 64.13
CA GLY A 12 89.44 21.19 63.85
C GLY A 12 88.44 21.59 62.76
N GLY A 13 88.33 20.82 61.68
CA GLY A 13 87.36 21.05 60.61
C GLY A 13 85.91 20.88 61.10
N LEU A 14 85.62 19.84 61.89
CA LEU A 14 84.27 19.61 62.42
C LEU A 14 83.86 20.66 63.46
N SER A 15 84.78 21.12 64.31
CA SER A 15 84.51 22.21 65.25
C SER A 15 84.29 23.56 64.53
N SER A 16 85.02 23.83 63.45
CA SER A 16 84.77 24.98 62.56
C SER A 16 83.38 24.93 61.90
N LEU A 17 82.96 23.75 61.41
CA LEU A 17 81.67 23.57 60.75
C LEU A 17 80.50 23.74 61.73
N THR A 18 80.63 23.22 62.94
CA THR A 18 79.60 23.40 63.99
C THR A 18 79.51 24.86 64.44
N LEU A 19 80.64 25.57 64.58
CA LEU A 19 80.65 27.00 64.91
C LEU A 19 80.01 27.86 63.82
N THR A 20 80.23 27.55 62.54
CA THR A 20 79.61 28.28 61.42
C THR A 20 78.10 28.06 61.36
N VAL A 21 77.62 26.84 61.58
CA VAL A 21 76.17 26.54 61.66
C VAL A 21 75.51 27.26 62.83
N VAL A 22 76.16 27.29 64.00
CA VAL A 22 75.69 28.05 65.18
C VAL A 22 75.67 29.55 64.90
N LEU A 23 76.67 30.10 64.19
CA LEU A 23 76.69 31.49 63.79
C LEU A 23 75.52 31.82 62.85
N ILE A 24 75.27 31.00 61.83
CA ILE A 24 74.17 31.20 60.88
C ILE A 24 72.82 31.11 61.58
N THR A 25 72.58 30.08 62.40
CA THR A 25 71.32 29.97 63.17
C THR A 25 71.15 31.13 64.16
N SER A 26 72.25 31.61 64.76
CA SER A 26 72.19 32.80 65.62
C SER A 26 71.77 34.06 64.87
N LEU A 27 71.96 34.16 63.54
CA LEU A 27 71.53 35.31 62.71
C LEU A 27 70.00 35.41 62.63
N PHE A 28 69.30 34.29 62.61
CA PHE A 28 67.84 34.23 62.45
C PHE A 28 67.07 34.25 63.79
N VAL A 29 67.68 33.79 64.88
CA VAL A 29 67.02 33.77 66.20
C VAL A 29 67.24 35.10 66.94
N LYS A 30 66.19 35.94 67.03
CA LYS A 30 66.23 37.27 67.70
C LYS A 30 66.71 37.23 69.16
N ARG A 31 66.56 36.09 69.86
CA ARG A 31 67.00 35.89 71.27
C ARG A 31 68.51 35.74 71.47
N LEU A 32 69.32 35.54 70.42
CA LEU A 32 70.77 35.31 70.54
C LEU A 32 71.65 36.54 70.22
N LYS A 33 71.02 37.72 70.05
CA LYS A 33 71.69 39.00 69.74
C LYS A 33 72.91 39.35 70.60
N PRO A 34 72.92 39.20 71.95
CA PRO A 34 74.07 39.62 72.75
C PRO A 34 75.30 38.70 72.63
N ARG A 35 75.16 37.45 72.14
CA ARG A 35 76.27 36.49 72.06
C ARG A 35 77.05 36.49 70.74
N ARG A 36 76.54 37.13 69.68
CA ARG A 36 77.18 37.14 68.34
C ARG A 36 78.61 37.72 68.34
N LYS A 37 78.87 38.78 69.11
CA LYS A 37 80.19 39.42 69.17
C LYS A 37 81.29 38.48 69.72
N LYS A 38 80.95 37.59 70.66
CA LYS A 38 81.92 36.66 71.27
C LYS A 38 82.34 35.56 70.30
N PHE A 39 81.42 35.07 69.45
CA PHE A 39 81.72 34.04 68.46
C PHE A 39 82.58 34.56 67.30
N THR A 40 82.35 35.80 66.85
CA THR A 40 83.18 36.40 65.79
C THR A 40 84.63 36.57 66.24
N ILE A 41 84.86 37.02 67.48
CA ILE A 41 86.23 37.17 68.02
C ILE A 41 86.95 35.82 68.09
N ALA A 42 86.26 34.77 68.58
CA ALA A 42 86.83 33.43 68.67
C ALA A 42 87.21 32.83 67.30
N LEU A 43 86.44 33.13 66.25
CA LEU A 43 86.73 32.66 64.90
C LEU A 43 87.96 33.36 64.32
N VAL A 44 88.07 34.67 64.51
CA VAL A 44 89.22 35.45 64.03
C VAL A 44 90.52 35.02 64.73
N THR A 45 90.51 34.80 66.05
CA THR A 45 91.70 34.31 66.77
C THR A 45 92.10 32.90 66.36
N SER A 46 91.14 32.02 66.09
CA SER A 46 91.43 30.66 65.58
C SER A 46 92.14 30.69 64.23
N VAL A 47 91.73 31.57 63.31
CA VAL A 47 92.35 31.67 61.97
C VAL A 47 93.77 32.20 62.07
N ILE A 48 94.01 33.20 62.93
CA ILE A 48 95.36 33.76 63.14
C ILE A 48 96.32 32.70 63.72
N LEU A 49 95.86 31.89 64.68
CA LEU A 49 96.65 30.80 65.26
C LEU A 49 97.05 29.73 64.23
N CYS A 50 96.15 29.40 63.29
CA CYS A 50 96.46 28.45 62.23
C CYS A 50 97.51 28.97 61.23
N VAL A 51 97.51 30.27 60.93
CA VAL A 51 98.46 30.86 59.98
C VAL A 51 99.86 30.99 60.60
N VAL A 52 99.95 31.35 61.89
CA VAL A 52 101.25 31.46 62.59
C VAL A 52 101.86 30.08 62.88
N GLY A 53 101.05 29.05 63.12
CA GLY A 53 101.53 27.68 63.35
C GLY A 53 102.11 26.98 62.11
N GLY A 54 101.78 27.43 60.89
CA GLY A 54 102.25 26.84 59.64
C GLY A 54 103.61 27.35 59.14
N ALA A 55 104.15 28.43 59.73
CA ALA A 55 105.30 29.14 59.17
C ALA A 55 106.69 28.74 59.72
N LEU A 56 106.77 27.77 60.65
CA LEU A 56 108.01 27.42 61.37
C LEU A 56 108.56 26.01 61.05
N TYR A 57 108.37 25.52 59.83
CA TYR A 57 108.95 24.24 59.40
C TYR A 57 110.01 24.46 58.32
N GLU A 58 111.26 24.67 58.74
CA GLU A 58 112.42 24.66 57.83
C GLU A 58 112.79 23.21 57.48
N ILE A 59 112.69 22.89 56.19
CA ILE A 59 112.84 21.55 55.63
C ILE A 59 114.30 21.32 55.22
N SER A 60 114.90 20.26 55.78
CA SER A 60 116.25 19.76 55.47
C SER A 60 116.35 19.30 54.01
N PRO A 61 117.49 19.49 53.31
CA PRO A 61 117.62 19.25 51.86
C PRO A 61 117.33 17.81 51.38
N GLU A 62 117.28 16.80 52.26
CA GLU A 62 116.90 15.42 51.89
C GLU A 62 115.38 15.23 51.65
N ASP A 63 114.52 16.04 52.28
CA ASP A 63 113.06 15.99 52.06
C ASP A 63 112.64 16.63 50.74
N LYS A 64 113.48 17.50 50.17
CA LYS A 64 113.22 18.19 48.90
C LYS A 64 113.16 17.22 47.71
N ALA A 65 114.03 16.21 47.71
CA ALA A 65 114.07 15.18 46.66
C ALA A 65 112.88 14.19 46.77
N ARG A 66 112.43 13.88 47.99
CA ARG A 66 111.21 13.06 48.19
C ARG A 66 109.93 13.83 47.84
N MET A 67 109.88 15.13 48.13
CA MET A 67 108.75 15.98 47.78
C MET A 67 108.58 16.16 46.26
N GLU A 68 109.65 16.19 45.47
CA GLU A 68 109.54 16.23 44.00
C GLU A 68 108.94 14.93 43.42
N GLN A 69 109.36 13.77 43.94
CA GLN A 69 108.83 12.48 43.49
C GLN A 69 107.37 12.26 43.93
N GLU A 70 107.02 12.70 45.14
CA GLU A 70 105.64 12.63 45.65
C GLU A 70 104.72 13.66 44.97
N ALA A 71 105.26 14.80 44.52
CA ALA A 71 104.52 15.80 43.74
C ALA A 71 104.20 15.32 42.31
N GLU A 72 105.10 14.60 41.65
CA GLU A 72 104.78 13.97 40.36
C GLU A 72 103.74 12.86 40.50
N ALA A 73 103.87 11.99 41.51
CA ALA A 73 102.88 10.94 41.78
C ALA A 73 101.50 11.52 42.12
N LYS A 74 101.43 12.61 42.91
CA LYS A 74 100.17 13.33 43.18
C LYS A 74 99.56 13.96 41.94
N LYS A 75 100.37 14.53 41.03
CA LYS A 75 99.86 15.12 39.79
C LYS A 75 99.21 14.08 38.88
N VAL A 76 99.79 12.88 38.77
CA VAL A 76 99.22 11.79 37.98
C VAL A 76 97.94 11.24 38.64
N ALA A 77 97.94 11.05 39.96
CA ALA A 77 96.75 10.63 40.70
C ALA A 77 95.61 11.67 40.64
N GLU A 78 95.93 12.96 40.72
CA GLU A 78 94.94 14.04 40.60
C GLU A 78 94.38 14.15 39.17
N ALA A 79 95.21 13.93 38.14
CA ALA A 79 94.76 13.88 36.76
C ALA A 79 93.78 12.72 36.50
N GLN A 80 94.10 11.51 36.99
CA GLN A 80 93.20 10.35 36.88
C GLN A 80 91.90 10.55 37.69
N ALA A 81 91.99 11.09 38.91
CA ALA A 81 90.82 11.38 39.73
C ALA A 81 89.91 12.47 39.12
N ARG A 82 90.49 13.45 38.41
CA ARG A 82 89.71 14.46 37.65
C ARG A 82 89.06 13.85 36.42
N GLU A 83 89.73 12.96 35.70
CA GLU A 83 89.14 12.27 34.54
C GLU A 83 88.00 11.33 34.95
N GLU A 84 88.15 10.60 36.05
CA GLU A 84 87.13 9.69 36.56
C GLU A 84 85.91 10.46 37.11
N LYS A 85 86.13 11.57 37.83
CA LYS A 85 85.05 12.49 38.24
C LYS A 85 84.34 13.13 37.05
N ALA A 86 85.06 13.50 35.99
CA ALA A 86 84.48 14.06 34.78
C ALA A 86 83.64 13.02 34.01
N LYS A 87 84.07 11.75 33.97
CA LYS A 87 83.27 10.66 33.40
C LYS A 87 82.04 10.34 34.24
N ALA A 88 82.18 10.28 35.57
CA ALA A 88 81.06 10.06 36.49
C ALA A 88 80.01 11.18 36.42
N GLN A 89 80.43 12.45 36.35
CA GLN A 89 79.51 13.58 36.18
C GLN A 89 78.79 13.54 34.82
N LYS A 90 79.49 13.22 33.72
CA LYS A 90 78.85 13.06 32.41
C LYS A 90 77.85 11.90 32.37
N GLU A 91 78.13 10.80 33.06
CA GLU A 91 77.22 9.66 33.13
C GLU A 91 75.98 9.98 34.00
N GLU A 92 76.15 10.69 35.11
CA GLU A 92 75.05 11.14 35.96
C GLU A 92 74.16 12.17 35.25
N GLU A 93 74.77 13.11 34.51
CA GLU A 93 74.05 14.13 33.74
C GLU A 93 73.28 13.52 32.56
N ALA A 94 73.87 12.52 31.87
CA ALA A 94 73.20 11.75 30.82
C ALA A 94 72.02 10.92 31.38
N LYS A 95 72.20 10.26 32.53
CA LYS A 95 71.10 9.53 33.20
C LYS A 95 70.00 10.47 33.68
N ALA A 96 70.34 11.68 34.15
CA ALA A 96 69.38 12.68 34.57
C ALA A 96 68.59 13.26 33.38
N GLN A 97 69.22 13.51 32.24
CA GLN A 97 68.54 13.93 31.01
C GLN A 97 67.62 12.83 30.47
N ALA A 98 68.10 11.58 30.36
CA ALA A 98 67.27 10.47 29.90
C ALA A 98 66.04 10.24 30.80
N LYS A 99 66.18 10.42 32.12
CA LYS A 99 65.06 10.31 33.05
C LYS A 99 64.06 11.47 32.93
N LYS A 100 64.52 12.69 32.65
CA LYS A 100 63.64 13.84 32.38
C LYS A 100 62.86 13.66 31.09
N GLU A 101 63.52 13.24 30.00
CA GLU A 101 62.87 12.98 28.71
C GLU A 101 61.84 11.84 28.80
N ALA A 102 62.18 10.73 29.47
CA ALA A 102 61.24 9.64 29.70
C ALA A 102 60.02 10.05 30.54
N THR A 103 60.21 10.95 31.51
CA THR A 103 59.11 11.47 32.35
C THR A 103 58.23 12.46 31.57
N GLU A 104 58.83 13.27 30.70
CA GLU A 104 58.08 14.21 29.85
C GLU A 104 57.29 13.49 28.75
N LEU A 105 57.85 12.44 28.15
CA LEU A 105 57.16 11.58 27.19
C LEU A 105 55.95 10.90 27.83
N LYS A 106 56.11 10.29 29.02
CA LYS A 106 54.98 9.70 29.76
C LYS A 106 53.89 10.70 30.10
N LYS A 107 54.25 11.92 30.52
CA LYS A 107 53.27 12.99 30.78
C LYS A 107 52.55 13.46 29.51
N LYS A 108 53.23 13.54 28.36
CA LYS A 108 52.60 13.90 27.08
C LYS A 108 51.66 12.80 26.60
N GLU A 109 52.04 11.53 26.77
CA GLU A 109 51.22 10.38 26.38
C GLU A 109 49.96 10.24 27.26
N GLU A 110 50.10 10.40 28.59
CA GLU A 110 48.98 10.39 29.52
C GLU A 110 48.00 11.56 29.27
N LYS A 111 48.52 12.73 28.92
CA LYS A 111 47.69 13.90 28.58
C LYS A 111 46.94 13.70 27.26
N LYS A 112 47.57 13.10 26.24
CA LYS A 112 46.90 12.73 24.98
C LYS A 112 45.81 11.67 25.21
N LEU A 113 46.09 10.64 26.00
CA LEU A 113 45.12 9.58 26.30
C LEU A 113 43.90 10.11 27.08
N ALA A 114 44.11 11.08 27.98
CA ALA A 114 43.05 11.73 28.73
C ALA A 114 42.19 12.66 27.84
N GLU A 115 42.80 13.34 26.87
CA GLU A 115 42.10 14.20 25.91
C GLU A 115 41.29 13.36 24.91
N GLU A 116 41.85 12.26 24.41
CA GLU A 116 41.18 11.32 23.51
C GLU A 116 40.00 10.62 24.19
N ASN A 117 40.14 10.18 25.44
CA ASN A 117 39.03 9.63 26.22
C ASN A 117 37.90 10.65 26.48
N LYS A 118 38.25 11.93 26.69
CA LYS A 118 37.23 13.00 26.84
C LYS A 118 36.53 13.29 25.51
N ALA A 119 37.25 13.23 24.39
CA ALA A 119 36.66 13.40 23.07
C ALA A 119 35.72 12.23 22.73
N GLN A 120 36.15 10.99 22.93
CA GLN A 120 35.33 9.79 22.70
C GLN A 120 34.07 9.78 23.58
N LYS A 121 34.16 10.12 24.88
CA LYS A 121 32.99 10.19 25.75
C LYS A 121 31.98 11.24 25.30
N LYS A 122 32.44 12.40 24.80
CA LYS A 122 31.55 13.43 24.25
C LYS A 122 30.89 13.00 22.96
N GLU A 123 31.60 12.28 22.09
CA GLU A 123 31.04 11.75 20.85
C GLU A 123 30.02 10.64 21.12
N GLU A 124 30.29 9.74 22.06
CA GLU A 124 29.36 8.68 22.48
C GLU A 124 28.10 9.25 23.13
N GLU A 125 28.22 10.28 23.99
CA GLU A 125 27.06 10.95 24.59
C GLU A 125 26.23 11.70 23.53
N ALA A 126 26.88 12.32 22.53
CA ALA A 126 26.18 12.96 21.42
C ALA A 126 25.45 11.94 20.53
N LYS A 127 26.08 10.79 20.23
CA LYS A 127 25.45 9.69 19.48
C LYS A 127 24.26 9.10 20.22
N ARG A 128 24.38 8.86 21.53
CA ARG A 128 23.25 8.38 22.36
C ARG A 128 22.08 9.36 22.41
N LYS A 129 22.35 10.67 22.53
CA LYS A 129 21.27 11.67 22.48
C LYS A 129 20.58 11.71 21.11
N ALA A 130 21.35 11.62 20.02
CA ALA A 130 20.79 11.56 18.67
C ALA A 130 19.95 10.29 18.42
N GLU A 131 20.42 9.11 18.84
CA GLU A 131 19.64 7.87 18.75
C GLU A 131 18.36 7.93 19.58
N GLN A 132 18.43 8.52 20.78
CA GLN A 132 17.26 8.64 21.65
C GLN A 132 16.21 9.60 21.07
N GLU A 133 16.63 10.73 20.51
CA GLU A 133 15.74 11.69 19.85
C GLU A 133 15.11 11.09 18.57
N GLU A 134 15.87 10.31 17.80
CA GLU A 134 15.33 9.61 16.62
C GLU A 134 14.34 8.51 17.01
N ALA A 135 14.63 7.74 18.06
CA ALA A 135 13.71 6.72 18.58
C ALA A 135 12.39 7.33 19.10
N ASP A 136 12.46 8.48 19.79
CA ASP A 136 11.28 9.19 20.27
C ASP A 136 10.48 9.79 19.11
N ARG A 137 11.14 10.29 18.06
CA ARG A 137 10.46 10.77 16.85
C ARG A 137 9.74 9.66 16.10
N ILE A 138 10.37 8.49 15.95
CA ILE A 138 9.76 7.31 15.32
C ILE A 138 8.54 6.84 16.11
N LYS A 139 8.62 6.79 17.45
CA LYS A 139 7.47 6.44 18.30
C LYS A 139 6.33 7.44 18.19
N ALA A 140 6.63 8.74 18.12
CA ALA A 140 5.62 9.77 17.93
C ALA A 140 4.93 9.65 16.57
N GLU A 141 5.69 9.40 15.50
CA GLU A 141 5.14 9.20 14.15
C GLU A 141 4.30 7.93 14.04
N GLU A 142 4.73 6.82 14.65
CA GLU A 142 3.97 5.57 14.66
C GLU A 142 2.64 5.71 15.42
N ASN A 143 2.64 6.41 16.56
CA ASN A 143 1.42 6.70 17.30
C ASN A 143 0.46 7.60 16.52
N ALA A 144 0.98 8.64 15.85
CA ALA A 144 0.16 9.51 15.00
C ALA A 144 -0.47 8.72 13.83
N LYS A 145 0.30 7.84 13.16
CA LYS A 145 -0.21 6.97 12.09
C LYS A 145 -1.30 6.03 12.57
N LYS A 146 -1.12 5.39 13.74
CA LYS A 146 -2.14 4.50 14.33
C LYS A 146 -3.42 5.25 14.67
N GLU A 147 -3.32 6.48 15.16
CA GLU A 147 -4.50 7.29 15.48
C GLU A 147 -5.26 7.69 14.20
N THR A 148 -4.53 8.11 13.15
CA THR A 148 -5.15 8.42 11.85
C THR A 148 -5.80 7.18 11.21
N GLU A 149 -5.15 6.02 11.23
CA GLU A 149 -5.71 4.78 10.67
C GLU A 149 -6.98 4.35 11.42
N LYS A 150 -7.00 4.53 12.75
CA LYS A 150 -8.18 4.21 13.56
C LYS A 150 -9.35 5.16 13.23
N ALA A 151 -9.09 6.45 13.07
CA ALA A 151 -10.10 7.43 12.68
C ALA A 151 -10.66 7.15 11.27
N GLU A 152 -9.79 6.81 10.31
CA GLU A 152 -10.20 6.49 8.94
C GLU A 152 -11.03 5.20 8.89
N ARG A 153 -10.69 4.20 9.69
CA ARG A 153 -11.45 2.94 9.80
C ARG A 153 -12.82 3.13 10.46
N GLU A 154 -12.94 4.00 11.46
CA GLU A 154 -14.24 4.35 12.05
C GLU A 154 -15.11 5.13 11.05
N ALA A 155 -14.53 6.07 10.30
CA ALA A 155 -15.23 6.81 9.25
C ALA A 155 -15.74 5.88 8.13
N GLN A 156 -14.92 4.92 7.67
CA GLN A 156 -15.34 3.92 6.68
C GLN A 156 -16.47 3.04 7.19
N LYS A 157 -16.43 2.59 8.45
CA LYS A 157 -17.52 1.78 9.03
C LYS A 157 -18.83 2.57 9.11
N ALA A 158 -18.78 3.84 9.51
CA ALA A 158 -19.96 4.70 9.56
C ALA A 158 -20.57 4.90 8.17
N ALA A 159 -19.73 5.15 7.16
CA ALA A 159 -20.17 5.31 5.77
C ALA A 159 -20.76 4.00 5.19
N GLU A 160 -20.17 2.84 5.52
CA GLU A 160 -20.71 1.54 5.07
C GLU A 160 -22.06 1.23 5.72
N GLU A 161 -22.24 1.54 7.01
CA GLU A 161 -23.52 1.33 7.71
C GLU A 161 -24.62 2.26 7.16
N GLU A 162 -24.29 3.52 6.87
CA GLU A 162 -25.23 4.47 6.24
C GLU A 162 -25.63 4.00 4.83
N LYS A 163 -24.66 3.52 4.03
CA LYS A 163 -24.93 2.97 2.71
C LYS A 163 -25.85 1.73 2.77
N LYS A 164 -25.63 0.83 3.73
CA LYS A 164 -26.50 -0.34 3.95
C LYS A 164 -27.91 0.05 4.38
N LYS A 165 -28.08 1.09 5.20
CA LYS A 165 -29.41 1.62 5.56
C LYS A 165 -30.12 2.19 4.33
N ALA A 166 -29.43 3.02 3.54
CA ALA A 166 -29.98 3.59 2.31
C ALA A 166 -30.39 2.52 1.28
N GLU A 167 -29.57 1.48 1.09
CA GLU A 167 -29.87 0.38 0.18
C GLU A 167 -31.07 -0.47 0.66
N SER A 168 -31.15 -0.73 1.97
CA SER A 168 -32.30 -1.43 2.57
C SER A 168 -33.61 -0.66 2.41
N ASP A 169 -33.59 0.66 2.65
CA ASP A 169 -34.77 1.51 2.48
C ASP A 169 -35.18 1.66 1.00
N ALA A 170 -34.21 1.74 0.09
CA ALA A 170 -34.48 1.73 -1.36
C ALA A 170 -35.10 0.41 -1.81
N LYS A 171 -34.58 -0.72 -1.32
CA LYS A 171 -35.11 -2.05 -1.66
C LYS A 171 -36.54 -2.24 -1.14
N LYS A 172 -36.83 -1.81 0.10
CA LYS A 172 -38.21 -1.85 0.65
C LYS A 172 -39.19 -1.01 -0.17
N LYS A 173 -38.78 0.20 -0.60
CA LYS A 173 -39.63 1.06 -1.45
C LYS A 173 -39.89 0.43 -2.81
N ALA A 174 -38.89 -0.19 -3.43
CA ALA A 174 -39.05 -0.88 -4.71
C ALA A 174 -40.00 -2.09 -4.60
N GLU A 175 -39.85 -2.88 -3.53
CA GLU A 175 -40.70 -4.06 -3.29
C GLU A 175 -42.17 -3.65 -3.01
N GLU A 176 -42.39 -2.56 -2.28
CA GLU A 176 -43.73 -2.02 -2.02
C GLU A 176 -44.40 -1.44 -3.29
N GLU A 177 -43.62 -0.85 -4.19
CA GLU A 177 -44.10 -0.36 -5.49
C GLU A 177 -44.44 -1.52 -6.46
N GLU A 178 -43.63 -2.58 -6.49
CA GLU A 178 -43.89 -3.77 -7.29
C GLU A 178 -45.18 -4.47 -6.84
N VAL A 179 -45.40 -4.61 -5.53
CA VAL A 179 -46.64 -5.18 -4.98
C VAL A 179 -47.87 -4.34 -5.36
N LYS A 180 -47.75 -3.01 -5.40
CA LYS A 180 -48.84 -2.13 -5.87
C LYS A 180 -49.12 -2.32 -7.36
N ARG A 181 -48.09 -2.41 -8.21
CA ARG A 181 -48.25 -2.67 -9.64
C ARG A 181 -48.90 -4.02 -9.92
N LEU A 182 -48.48 -5.08 -9.22
CA LEU A 182 -49.06 -6.42 -9.39
C LEU A 182 -50.53 -6.48 -8.95
N LYS A 183 -50.92 -5.72 -7.92
CA LYS A 183 -52.33 -5.59 -7.52
C LYS A 183 -53.15 -4.85 -8.59
N ALA A 184 -52.65 -3.74 -9.12
CA ALA A 184 -53.32 -2.99 -10.17
C ALA A 184 -53.50 -3.82 -11.46
N GLU A 185 -52.46 -4.55 -11.88
CA GLU A 185 -52.52 -5.39 -13.08
C GLU A 185 -53.52 -6.55 -12.94
N LYS A 186 -53.63 -7.16 -11.76
CA LYS A 186 -54.65 -8.19 -11.49
C LYS A 186 -56.07 -7.64 -11.57
N GLU A 187 -56.29 -6.44 -11.02
CA GLU A 187 -57.61 -5.80 -11.02
C GLU A 187 -58.03 -5.37 -12.43
N GLU A 188 -57.08 -4.92 -13.25
CA GLU A 188 -57.31 -4.60 -14.66
C GLU A 188 -57.62 -5.84 -15.51
N LYS A 189 -56.86 -6.93 -15.32
CA LYS A 189 -57.13 -8.22 -15.99
C LYS A 189 -58.51 -8.78 -15.64
N GLU A 190 -58.93 -8.68 -14.38
CA GLU A 190 -60.24 -9.17 -13.96
C GLU A 190 -61.40 -8.34 -14.56
N LYS A 191 -61.21 -7.01 -14.70
CA LYS A 191 -62.17 -6.14 -15.41
C LYS A 191 -62.25 -6.48 -16.89
N ALA A 192 -61.12 -6.63 -17.57
CA ALA A 192 -61.07 -6.97 -18.98
C ALA A 192 -61.72 -8.34 -19.27
N GLU A 193 -61.50 -9.34 -18.42
CA GLU A 193 -62.12 -10.67 -18.59
C GLU A 193 -63.65 -10.63 -18.42
N LYS A 194 -64.16 -9.83 -17.45
CA LYS A 194 -65.60 -9.64 -17.27
C LYS A 194 -66.24 -8.94 -18.48
N GLU A 195 -65.55 -7.97 -19.06
CA GLU A 195 -66.04 -7.22 -20.21
C GLU A 195 -66.09 -8.08 -21.48
N GLN A 196 -65.05 -8.88 -21.74
CA GLN A 196 -65.05 -9.85 -22.85
C GLN A 196 -66.17 -10.90 -22.72
N LYS A 197 -66.39 -11.44 -21.51
CA LYS A 197 -67.49 -12.40 -21.27
C LYS A 197 -68.86 -11.77 -21.50
N ALA A 198 -69.05 -10.49 -21.15
CA ALA A 198 -70.29 -9.78 -21.40
C ALA A 198 -70.52 -9.53 -22.89
N GLN A 199 -69.47 -9.20 -23.65
CA GLN A 199 -69.54 -8.94 -25.08
C GLN A 199 -69.83 -10.22 -25.88
N ALA A 200 -69.17 -11.33 -25.54
CA ALA A 200 -69.42 -12.64 -26.15
C ALA A 200 -70.86 -13.14 -25.92
N LYS A 201 -71.44 -12.83 -24.75
CA LYS A 201 -72.84 -13.19 -24.44
C LYS A 201 -73.83 -12.40 -25.30
N LYS A 202 -73.57 -11.11 -25.54
CA LYS A 202 -74.40 -10.26 -26.43
C LYS A 202 -74.31 -10.71 -27.89
N GLU A 203 -73.11 -11.03 -28.39
CA GLU A 203 -72.93 -11.53 -29.76
C GLU A 203 -73.66 -12.86 -29.98
N LYS A 204 -73.62 -13.78 -28.99
CA LYS A 204 -74.36 -15.04 -29.08
C LYS A 204 -75.87 -14.82 -29.14
N GLU A 205 -76.40 -13.91 -28.32
CA GLU A 205 -77.83 -13.60 -28.30
C GLU A 205 -78.31 -12.91 -29.59
N GLU A 206 -77.46 -12.10 -30.24
CA GLU A 206 -77.75 -11.52 -31.55
C GLU A 206 -77.74 -12.57 -32.67
N ARG A 207 -76.82 -13.55 -32.60
CA ARG A 207 -76.74 -14.67 -33.55
C ARG A 207 -77.97 -15.57 -33.47
N ASP A 208 -78.42 -15.88 -32.26
CA ASP A 208 -79.60 -16.74 -32.05
C ASP A 208 -80.90 -16.06 -32.55
N LYS A 209 -80.95 -14.71 -32.62
CA LYS A 209 -82.08 -13.96 -33.18
C LYS A 209 -82.09 -13.90 -34.72
N LYS A 210 -80.94 -14.08 -35.39
CA LYS A 210 -80.84 -14.05 -36.86
C LYS A 210 -81.04 -15.42 -37.53
N ALA A 211 -81.06 -16.52 -36.77
CA ALA A 211 -81.24 -17.89 -37.27
C ALA A 211 -82.66 -18.22 -37.82
N GLY A 212 -83.51 -17.22 -38.08
CA GLY A 212 -84.89 -17.39 -38.55
C GLY A 212 -85.09 -17.34 -40.07
N THR A 213 -84.10 -16.88 -40.85
CA THR A 213 -84.19 -16.80 -42.31
C THR A 213 -83.60 -18.05 -42.95
N LYS A 214 -84.47 -19.00 -43.32
CA LYS A 214 -84.07 -20.26 -43.96
C LYS A 214 -83.72 -19.98 -45.42
N VAL A 215 -82.46 -19.69 -45.72
CA VAL A 215 -81.97 -19.56 -47.10
C VAL A 215 -82.02 -20.94 -47.77
N GLU A 216 -82.69 -21.04 -48.91
CA GLU A 216 -82.82 -22.28 -49.67
C GLU A 216 -81.52 -22.57 -50.43
N ILE A 217 -80.82 -23.63 -50.04
CA ILE A 217 -79.59 -24.07 -50.69
C ILE A 217 -79.94 -24.79 -51.99
N LYS A 218 -79.66 -24.16 -53.13
CA LYS A 218 -79.79 -24.79 -54.46
C LYS A 218 -78.53 -25.57 -54.79
N ARG A 219 -78.65 -26.86 -55.13
CA ARG A 219 -77.54 -27.64 -55.69
C ARG A 219 -77.61 -27.58 -57.21
N TYR A 220 -76.48 -27.26 -57.82
CA TYR A 220 -76.34 -27.23 -59.27
C TYR A 220 -75.57 -28.47 -59.68
N ASP A 221 -76.11 -29.19 -60.65
CA ASP A 221 -75.52 -30.42 -61.16
C ASP A 221 -75.02 -30.19 -62.59
N THR A 222 -73.70 -30.20 -62.77
CA THR A 222 -73.03 -30.10 -64.08
C THR A 222 -72.90 -31.46 -64.77
N CYS A 223 -73.38 -32.54 -64.15
CA CYS A 223 -73.49 -33.84 -64.80
C CYS A 223 -74.51 -33.80 -65.94
N ASN A 224 -74.14 -34.37 -67.08
CA ASN A 224 -75.16 -34.75 -68.05
C ASN A 224 -75.85 -36.06 -67.64
N SER A 225 -76.94 -36.43 -68.33
CA SER A 225 -77.70 -37.67 -68.08
C SER A 225 -76.91 -38.98 -68.21
N GLN A 226 -75.66 -38.91 -68.70
CA GLN A 226 -74.74 -40.04 -68.82
C GLN A 226 -73.65 -40.05 -67.74
N GLY A 227 -73.70 -39.14 -66.75
CA GLY A 227 -72.67 -39.00 -65.71
C GLY A 227 -71.32 -38.50 -66.25
N LYS A 228 -71.28 -38.00 -67.50
CA LYS A 228 -70.09 -37.28 -67.98
C LYS A 228 -70.06 -35.89 -67.36
N TYR A 229 -68.86 -35.42 -67.06
CA TYR A 229 -68.55 -34.08 -66.53
C TYR A 229 -68.80 -33.86 -65.03
N CYS A 230 -69.07 -34.92 -64.27
CA CYS A 230 -69.29 -34.84 -62.83
C CYS A 230 -68.01 -34.63 -62.02
N ASP A 231 -66.90 -35.24 -62.45
CA ASP A 231 -65.64 -35.23 -61.72
C ASP A 231 -64.44 -35.47 -62.63
N ARG A 232 -63.81 -34.39 -63.13
CA ARG A 232 -62.61 -34.48 -63.97
C ARG A 232 -61.28 -34.62 -63.18
N GLY A 233 -61.33 -35.07 -61.92
CA GLY A 233 -60.12 -35.24 -61.09
C GLY A 233 -59.63 -33.93 -60.46
N GLY A 234 -58.44 -33.45 -60.81
CA GLY A 234 -57.97 -32.14 -60.34
C GLY A 234 -58.78 -30.99 -60.95
N PHE A 235 -58.89 -29.87 -60.24
CA PHE A 235 -59.31 -28.62 -60.88
C PHE A 235 -58.33 -28.27 -62.01
N HIS A 236 -58.84 -27.80 -63.14
CA HIS A 236 -57.97 -27.42 -64.25
C HIS A 236 -57.16 -26.15 -63.91
N LYS A 237 -55.98 -26.01 -64.52
CA LYS A 237 -55.10 -24.87 -64.28
C LYS A 237 -55.82 -23.56 -64.65
N GLY A 238 -55.89 -22.62 -63.70
CA GLY A 238 -56.56 -21.34 -63.88
C GLY A 238 -58.07 -21.34 -63.58
N ALA A 239 -58.67 -22.47 -63.16
CA ALA A 239 -60.09 -22.55 -62.83
C ALA A 239 -60.50 -21.56 -61.73
N PHE A 240 -59.69 -21.49 -60.67
CA PHE A 240 -59.91 -20.53 -59.57
C PHE A 240 -59.71 -19.08 -60.01
N ASP A 241 -58.67 -18.81 -60.82
CA ASP A 241 -58.37 -17.47 -61.33
C ASP A 241 -59.44 -16.93 -62.29
N ALA A 242 -60.26 -17.83 -62.86
CA ALA A 242 -61.38 -17.49 -63.72
C ALA A 242 -62.66 -17.10 -62.95
N LEU A 243 -62.67 -17.24 -61.62
CA LEU A 243 -63.77 -16.80 -60.78
C LEU A 243 -63.76 -15.27 -60.63
N GLN A 244 -64.94 -14.67 -60.57
CA GLN A 244 -65.12 -13.23 -60.42
C GLN A 244 -66.20 -12.96 -59.38
N LEU A 245 -66.00 -11.92 -58.57
CA LEU A 245 -67.04 -11.45 -57.66
C LEU A 245 -68.33 -11.13 -58.42
N GLY A 246 -69.46 -11.42 -57.81
CA GLY A 246 -70.77 -11.23 -58.42
C GLY A 246 -71.28 -12.43 -59.22
N MET A 247 -70.43 -13.41 -59.54
CA MET A 247 -70.85 -14.63 -60.27
C MET A 247 -71.96 -15.39 -59.54
N HIS A 248 -72.89 -15.97 -60.30
CA HIS A 248 -73.89 -16.86 -59.72
C HIS A 248 -73.29 -18.25 -59.41
N PRO A 249 -73.87 -19.02 -58.45
CA PRO A 249 -73.36 -20.35 -58.13
C PRO A 249 -73.26 -21.30 -59.33
N GLU A 250 -74.19 -21.23 -60.29
CA GLU A 250 -74.13 -21.97 -61.55
C GLU A 250 -72.87 -21.65 -62.35
N GLU A 251 -72.55 -20.36 -62.48
CA GLU A 251 -71.36 -19.90 -63.21
C GLU A 251 -70.08 -20.38 -62.53
N VAL A 252 -70.03 -20.31 -61.20
CA VAL A 252 -68.89 -20.83 -60.42
C VAL A 252 -68.74 -22.33 -60.61
N THR A 253 -69.83 -23.09 -60.55
CA THR A 253 -69.83 -24.55 -60.75
C THR A 253 -69.34 -24.92 -62.16
N LEU A 254 -69.77 -24.17 -63.18
CA LEU A 254 -69.32 -24.33 -64.57
C LEU A 254 -67.85 -23.95 -64.75
N LYS A 255 -67.37 -22.88 -64.11
CA LYS A 255 -65.97 -22.42 -64.18
C LYS A 255 -65.02 -23.35 -63.46
N LEU A 256 -65.45 -23.94 -62.36
CA LEU A 256 -64.70 -24.97 -61.65
C LEU A 256 -64.81 -26.34 -62.35
N ASP A 257 -65.77 -26.50 -63.27
CA ASP A 257 -66.07 -27.73 -63.99
C ASP A 257 -66.31 -28.90 -63.02
N ARG A 258 -67.03 -28.61 -61.93
CA ARG A 258 -67.27 -29.51 -60.80
C ARG A 258 -68.46 -29.06 -59.95
N ASN A 259 -69.22 -30.03 -59.46
CA ASN A 259 -70.27 -29.86 -58.46
C ASN A 259 -69.71 -29.59 -57.06
N ALA A 260 -70.42 -28.77 -56.28
CA ALA A 260 -70.12 -28.63 -54.86
C ALA A 260 -70.48 -29.93 -54.11
N GLU A 261 -69.57 -30.43 -53.27
CA GLU A 261 -69.83 -31.58 -52.41
C GLU A 261 -70.75 -31.23 -51.25
N GLU A 262 -70.56 -30.04 -50.69
CA GLU A 262 -71.32 -29.55 -49.54
C GLU A 262 -71.77 -28.10 -49.78
N ALA A 263 -72.89 -27.75 -49.18
CA ALA A 263 -73.33 -26.39 -49.07
C ALA A 263 -73.82 -26.10 -47.65
N THR A 264 -73.27 -25.06 -47.02
CA THR A 264 -73.51 -24.72 -45.61
C THR A 264 -73.77 -23.23 -45.44
N ILE A 265 -74.52 -22.86 -44.41
CA ILE A 265 -74.66 -21.46 -44.01
C ILE A 265 -73.44 -21.11 -43.15
N TYR A 266 -72.70 -20.08 -43.58
CA TYR A 266 -71.52 -19.57 -42.93
C TYR A 266 -71.74 -18.14 -42.46
N TYR A 267 -71.23 -17.79 -41.28
CA TYR A 267 -71.32 -16.42 -40.74
C TYR A 267 -69.92 -15.84 -40.64
N MET A 268 -69.69 -14.74 -41.34
CA MET A 268 -68.39 -14.05 -41.36
C MET A 268 -68.56 -12.62 -40.83
N LYS A 269 -67.58 -12.11 -40.09
CA LYS A 269 -67.57 -10.69 -39.71
C LYS A 269 -67.09 -9.85 -40.90
N ASP A 270 -67.83 -8.82 -41.27
CA ASP A 270 -67.38 -7.78 -42.20
C ASP A 270 -66.35 -6.84 -41.56
N LYS A 271 -65.79 -5.88 -42.31
CA LYS A 271 -64.85 -4.87 -41.74
C LYS A 271 -65.50 -4.00 -40.66
N SER A 272 -66.83 -3.87 -40.67
CA SER A 272 -67.59 -3.13 -39.65
C SER A 272 -67.81 -3.94 -38.37
N GLY A 273 -67.36 -5.19 -38.33
CA GLY A 273 -67.51 -6.11 -37.20
C GLY A 273 -68.89 -6.78 -37.13
N ASN A 274 -69.76 -6.57 -38.11
CA ASN A 274 -71.09 -7.17 -38.15
C ASN A 274 -71.03 -8.57 -38.77
N TYR A 275 -71.82 -9.50 -38.23
CA TYR A 275 -71.97 -10.82 -38.84
C TYR A 275 -72.84 -10.75 -40.10
N VAL A 276 -72.26 -11.17 -41.21
CA VAL A 276 -72.92 -11.38 -42.50
C VAL A 276 -73.15 -12.87 -42.70
N GLU A 277 -74.37 -13.23 -43.10
CA GLU A 277 -74.74 -14.59 -43.48
C GLU A 277 -74.34 -14.84 -44.94
N LEU A 278 -73.67 -15.95 -45.19
CA LEU A 278 -73.16 -16.37 -46.49
C LEU A 278 -73.55 -17.84 -46.71
N ILE A 279 -73.78 -18.24 -47.96
CA ILE A 279 -73.86 -19.65 -48.34
C ILE A 279 -72.48 -20.08 -48.82
N ASN A 280 -71.83 -21.00 -48.13
CA ASN A 280 -70.59 -21.61 -48.59
C ASN A 280 -70.90 -22.85 -49.42
N TYR A 281 -70.39 -22.91 -50.65
CA TYR A 281 -70.32 -24.12 -51.45
C TYR A 281 -68.88 -24.65 -51.44
N TYR A 282 -68.72 -25.87 -50.94
CA TYR A 282 -67.43 -26.57 -50.88
C TYR A 282 -67.22 -27.40 -52.14
N PHE A 283 -66.15 -27.13 -52.87
CA PHE A 283 -65.73 -27.89 -54.04
C PHE A 283 -64.44 -28.62 -53.71
N GLU A 284 -64.47 -29.94 -53.80
CA GLU A 284 -63.31 -30.77 -53.51
C GLU A 284 -62.48 -31.02 -54.77
N GLY A 285 -61.16 -31.04 -54.63
CA GLY A 285 -60.27 -31.45 -55.69
C GLY A 285 -59.16 -32.37 -55.21
N ALA A 286 -58.46 -33.01 -56.15
CA ALA A 286 -57.40 -33.95 -55.83
C ALA A 286 -56.21 -33.30 -55.09
N VAL A 287 -55.89 -32.04 -55.41
CA VAL A 287 -54.71 -31.31 -54.89
C VAL A 287 -55.10 -30.17 -53.96
N TYR A 288 -56.17 -29.45 -54.26
CA TYR A 288 -56.70 -28.35 -53.46
C TYR A 288 -58.22 -28.43 -53.38
N ASN A 289 -58.83 -27.70 -52.45
CA ASN A 289 -60.27 -27.45 -52.39
C ASN A 289 -60.57 -25.97 -52.62
N VAL A 290 -61.83 -25.67 -52.96
CA VAL A 290 -62.31 -24.30 -53.13
C VAL A 290 -63.57 -24.12 -52.26
N ASN A 291 -63.54 -23.15 -51.35
CA ASN A 291 -64.76 -22.66 -50.70
C ASN A 291 -65.23 -21.41 -51.45
N ALA A 292 -66.47 -21.42 -51.93
CA ALA A 292 -67.09 -20.27 -52.58
C ALA A 292 -68.27 -19.78 -51.74
N TYR A 293 -68.18 -18.56 -51.24
CA TYR A 293 -69.14 -17.95 -50.35
C TYR A 293 -70.01 -16.97 -51.11
N PHE A 294 -71.32 -17.13 -51.00
CA PHE A 294 -72.31 -16.35 -51.72
C PHE A 294 -73.15 -15.51 -50.77
N LYS A 295 -73.31 -14.24 -51.11
CA LYS A 295 -74.23 -13.31 -50.47
C LYS A 295 -75.30 -12.95 -51.49
N ASP A 296 -76.57 -13.08 -51.13
CA ASP A 296 -77.70 -12.77 -52.02
C ASP A 296 -77.61 -13.48 -53.39
N GLY A 297 -77.10 -14.73 -53.41
CA GLY A 297 -76.94 -15.53 -54.63
C GLY A 297 -75.80 -15.09 -55.56
N LYS A 298 -74.88 -14.24 -55.09
CA LYS A 298 -73.72 -13.76 -55.84
C LYS A 298 -72.43 -14.07 -55.10
N LEU A 299 -71.38 -14.44 -55.84
CA LEU A 299 -70.08 -14.78 -55.28
C LEU A 299 -69.52 -13.55 -54.55
N TYR A 300 -69.40 -13.68 -53.24
CA TYR A 300 -68.92 -12.65 -52.33
C TYR A 300 -67.44 -12.80 -52.03
N TYR A 301 -67.02 -14.05 -51.85
CA TYR A 301 -65.66 -14.40 -51.46
C TYR A 301 -65.38 -15.83 -51.92
N ALA A 302 -64.18 -16.12 -52.40
CA ALA A 302 -63.74 -17.48 -52.65
C ALA A 302 -62.32 -17.68 -52.14
N GLU A 303 -62.04 -18.86 -51.61
CA GLU A 303 -60.70 -19.26 -51.19
C GLU A 303 -60.33 -20.61 -51.79
N ARG A 304 -59.05 -20.72 -52.14
CA ARG A 304 -58.42 -21.97 -52.54
C ARG A 304 -57.50 -22.44 -51.41
N ASN A 305 -57.72 -23.66 -50.89
CA ASN A 305 -56.82 -24.26 -49.91
C ASN A 305 -56.08 -25.46 -50.53
N ASP A 306 -54.75 -25.38 -50.58
CA ASP A 306 -53.89 -26.49 -51.01
C ASP A 306 -53.81 -27.56 -49.91
N LYS A 307 -53.97 -28.84 -50.28
CA LYS A 307 -53.88 -29.98 -49.35
C LYS A 307 -52.45 -30.44 -49.12
N LEU A 308 -51.52 -30.12 -50.03
CA LEU A 308 -50.15 -30.63 -50.02
C LEU A 308 -49.14 -29.63 -49.42
N HIS A 309 -49.44 -28.34 -49.41
CA HIS A 309 -48.53 -27.30 -48.90
C HIS A 309 -49.06 -26.63 -47.62
N LYS A 310 -48.13 -26.05 -46.83
CA LYS A 310 -48.46 -25.28 -45.62
C LYS A 310 -49.43 -24.13 -45.96
N PRO A 311 -50.26 -23.66 -45.00
CA PRO A 311 -51.38 -22.72 -45.19
C PRO A 311 -51.04 -21.31 -45.72
N GLU A 312 -49.84 -21.10 -46.26
CA GLU A 312 -49.30 -19.81 -46.69
C GLU A 312 -49.68 -19.43 -48.14
N GLU A 313 -50.21 -20.36 -48.95
CA GLU A 313 -50.71 -20.07 -50.32
C GLU A 313 -52.25 -20.02 -50.38
N ARG A 314 -52.88 -19.27 -49.47
CA ARG A 314 -54.30 -18.93 -49.61
C ARG A 314 -54.47 -17.88 -50.71
N LEU A 315 -55.01 -18.30 -51.84
CA LEU A 315 -55.49 -17.39 -52.87
C LEU A 315 -56.93 -17.02 -52.55
N MET A 316 -57.14 -15.72 -52.33
CA MET A 316 -58.45 -15.15 -52.00
C MET A 316 -58.94 -14.31 -53.17
N LEU A 317 -60.19 -14.52 -53.57
CA LEU A 317 -60.88 -13.67 -54.53
C LEU A 317 -61.83 -12.72 -53.77
N GLY A 318 -61.49 -11.43 -53.78
CA GLY A 318 -62.25 -10.36 -53.16
C GLY A 318 -61.65 -9.82 -51.86
N GLU A 319 -62.01 -8.59 -51.52
CA GLU A 319 -61.78 -8.06 -50.18
C GLU A 319 -62.94 -8.48 -49.28
N LEU A 320 -62.64 -8.81 -48.03
CA LEU A 320 -63.59 -8.66 -46.94
C LEU A 320 -63.95 -7.17 -46.90
N GLU A 321 -64.91 -6.68 -47.69
CA GLU A 321 -65.51 -5.35 -47.48
C GLU A 321 -66.45 -5.38 -46.28
#